data_AF-A0A3L6QE78-F1
#
_entry.id   AF-A0A3L6QE78-F1
#
_cell.length_a   1.000
_cell.length_b   1.000
_cell.length_c   1.000
_cell.angle_alpha   90.00
_cell.angle_beta   90.00
_cell.angle_gamma   90.00
#
_symmetry.space_group_name_H-M   'P 1'
#
loop_
_entity.id
_entity.type
_entity.pdbx_description
1 polymer ?
#
loop_
_entity_poly.entity_id
_entity_poly.type
_entity_poly.pdbx_seq_one_letter_code
_entity_poly.pdbx_strand_id
1 'polypeptide(L)'
;MEAQTKLVNTIDRYLNHTKGTPTDERVDEPGVEKWKYEATTLGQKIDAIEAYKRKLLGESLGSCSIQELQELELQLEKSLSSIRQRKARKAKSFC
;
A
#
# COMPACT_ATOMS: atom_id res chain seq x y z
N MET A 1 27.18 -32.85 -41.08
CA MET A 1 26.12 -31.94 -41.58
C MET A 1 24.75 -32.21 -40.94
N GLU A 2 24.33 -33.47 -40.77
CA GLU A 2 22.99 -33.83 -40.22
C GLU A 2 22.70 -33.32 -38.80
N ALA A 3 23.70 -33.27 -37.92
CA ALA A 3 23.52 -32.78 -36.54
C ALA A 3 23.16 -31.29 -36.48
N GLN A 4 23.71 -30.50 -37.42
CA GLN A 4 23.45 -29.06 -37.48
C GLN A 4 22.02 -28.77 -37.95
N THR A 5 21.54 -29.55 -38.93
CA THR A 5 20.15 -29.46 -39.41
C THR A 5 19.15 -29.87 -38.32
N LYS A 6 19.46 -30.89 -37.51
CA LYS A 6 18.60 -31.30 -36.38
C LYS A 6 18.47 -30.20 -35.32
N LEU A 7 19.56 -29.49 -35.01
CA LEU A 7 19.53 -28.40 -34.05
C LEU A 7 18.69 -27.22 -34.56
N VAL A 8 18.89 -26.83 -35.82
CA VAL A 8 18.12 -25.74 -36.46
C VAL A 8 16.63 -26.07 -36.48
N ASN A 9 16.26 -27.29 -36.85
CA ASN A 9 14.86 -27.72 -36.87
C ASN A 9 14.24 -27.76 -35.46
N THR A 10 15.05 -28.10 -34.45
CA THR A 10 14.61 -28.10 -33.05
C THR A 10 14.36 -26.68 -32.57
N ILE A 11 15.29 -25.74 -32.84
CA ILE A 11 15.14 -24.32 -32.53
C ILE A 11 13.90 -23.73 -33.22
N ASP A 12 13.71 -24.01 -34.51
CA ASP A 12 12.58 -23.50 -35.27
C ASP A 12 11.24 -24.02 -34.76
N ARG A 13 11.17 -25.30 -34.37
CA ARG A 13 9.99 -25.89 -33.71
C ARG A 13 9.67 -25.19 -32.38
N TYR A 14 10.67 -24.89 -31.56
CA TYR A 14 10.46 -24.14 -30.31
C TYR A 14 9.99 -22.70 -30.59
N LEU A 15 10.61 -22.00 -31.54
CA LEU A 15 10.22 -20.65 -31.94
C LEU A 15 8.78 -20.61 -32.47
N ASN A 16 8.39 -21.56 -33.31
CA ASN A 16 7.04 -21.62 -33.88
C ASN A 16 5.98 -21.99 -32.83
N HIS A 17 6.32 -22.82 -31.83
CA HIS A 17 5.43 -23.06 -30.69
C HIS A 17 5.24 -21.83 -29.80
N THR A 18 6.27 -20.98 -29.64
CA THR A 18 6.14 -19.72 -28.91
C THR A 18 5.46 -18.59 -29.68
N LYS A 19 5.45 -18.66 -31.03
CA LYS A 19 4.73 -17.71 -31.90
C LYS A 19 3.23 -18.02 -32.02
N GLY A 20 2.84 -19.28 -31.78
CA GLY A 20 1.46 -19.77 -31.90
C GLY A 20 0.65 -19.72 -30.61
N THR A 21 1.28 -19.46 -29.45
CA THR A 21 0.54 -18.96 -28.31
C THR A 21 0.37 -17.46 -28.53
N PRO A 22 -0.85 -16.93 -28.67
CA PRO A 22 -1.05 -15.53 -28.35
C PRO A 22 -0.74 -15.42 -26.85
N THR A 23 0.51 -15.11 -26.51
CA THR A 23 0.86 -14.47 -25.23
C THR A 23 0.36 -13.03 -25.24
N ASP A 24 -0.83 -12.84 -25.80
CA ASP A 24 -1.67 -11.66 -25.85
C ASP A 24 -3.12 -12.09 -25.61
N GLU A 25 -3.34 -13.21 -24.91
CA GLU A 25 -4.37 -13.16 -23.88
C GLU A 25 -3.82 -12.25 -22.79
N ARG A 26 -3.94 -10.94 -23.03
CA ARG A 26 -4.33 -10.03 -21.97
C ARG A 26 -5.52 -10.72 -21.33
N VAL A 27 -5.23 -11.39 -20.23
CA VAL A 27 -6.26 -11.72 -19.25
C VAL A 27 -6.68 -10.34 -18.73
N ASP A 28 -7.48 -9.63 -19.53
CA ASP A 28 -8.43 -8.63 -19.09
C ASP A 28 -9.48 -9.42 -18.29
N GLU A 29 -9.04 -10.10 -17.22
CA GLU A 29 -9.94 -10.48 -16.14
C GLU A 29 -10.30 -9.14 -15.51
N PRO A 30 -11.56 -8.71 -15.58
CA PRO A 30 -12.00 -7.49 -14.92
C PRO A 30 -11.63 -7.49 -13.42
N GLY A 31 -11.43 -8.68 -12.84
CA GLY A 31 -10.92 -8.89 -11.50
C GLY A 31 -9.48 -8.39 -11.30
N VAL A 32 -8.53 -8.74 -12.17
CA VAL A 32 -7.11 -8.40 -11.98
C VAL A 32 -6.89 -6.89 -11.97
N GLU A 33 -7.51 -6.16 -12.90
CA GLU A 33 -7.36 -4.70 -12.96
C GLU A 33 -8.09 -4.01 -11.81
N LYS A 34 -9.26 -4.52 -11.40
CA LYS A 34 -9.96 -4.08 -10.19
C LYS A 34 -9.10 -4.27 -8.94
N TRP A 35 -8.47 -5.44 -8.76
CA TRP A 35 -7.62 -5.71 -7.60
C TRP A 35 -6.37 -4.82 -7.57
N LYS A 36 -5.76 -4.54 -8.73
CA LYS A 36 -4.65 -3.59 -8.82
C LYS A 36 -5.08 -2.17 -8.43
N TYR A 37 -6.24 -1.72 -8.90
CA TYR A 37 -6.79 -0.43 -8.53
C TYR A 37 -7.10 -0.35 -7.02
N GLU A 38 -7.73 -1.39 -6.47
CA GLU A 38 -8.02 -1.48 -5.03
C GLU A 38 -6.74 -1.50 -4.20
N ALA A 39 -5.72 -2.26 -4.61
CA ALA A 39 -4.43 -2.31 -3.94
C ALA A 39 -3.74 -0.94 -3.94
N THR A 40 -3.75 -0.24 -5.08
CA THR A 40 -3.20 1.11 -5.20
C THR A 40 -3.94 2.09 -4.28
N THR A 41 -5.27 2.02 -4.26
CA THR A 41 -6.13 2.86 -3.42
C THR A 41 -5.87 2.61 -1.93
N LEU A 42 -5.71 1.35 -1.53
CA LEU A 42 -5.38 1.00 -0.14
C LEU A 42 -3.98 1.47 0.24
N GLY A 43 -3.00 1.35 -0.66
CA GLY A 43 -1.65 1.90 -0.46
C GLY A 43 -1.68 3.40 -0.17
N GLN A 44 -2.38 4.17 -1.01
CA GLN A 44 -2.54 5.62 -0.81
C GLN A 44 -3.20 5.98 0.54
N LYS A 45 -4.18 5.18 0.99
CA LYS A 45 -4.82 5.37 2.30
C LYS A 45 -3.85 5.10 3.44
N ILE A 46 -3.02 4.07 3.34
CA ILE A 46 -1.98 3.77 4.33
C ILE A 46 -1.00 4.94 4.41
N ASP A 47 -0.49 5.39 3.28
CA ASP A 47 0.45 6.52 3.22
C ASP A 47 -0.11 7.79 3.85
N ALA A 48 -1.39 8.09 3.59
CA ALA A 48 -2.08 9.23 4.18
C ALA A 48 -2.21 9.10 5.71
N ILE A 49 -2.56 7.92 6.21
CA ILE A 49 -2.65 7.65 7.66
C ILE A 49 -1.28 7.76 8.32
N GLU A 50 -0.23 7.23 7.69
CA GLU A 50 1.13 7.30 8.21
C GLU A 50 1.69 8.72 8.20
N ALA A 51 1.41 9.51 7.16
CA ALA A 51 1.75 10.92 7.12
C ALA A 51 1.05 11.71 8.24
N TYR A 52 -0.24 11.46 8.46
CA TYR A 52 -0.98 12.09 9.56
C TYR A 52 -0.46 11.65 10.94
N LYS A 53 -0.12 10.37 11.11
CA LYS A 53 0.51 9.85 12.34
C LYS A 53 1.83 10.57 12.63
N ARG A 54 2.68 10.78 11.63
CA ARG A 54 3.94 11.54 11.79
C ARG A 54 3.68 12.96 12.30
N LYS A 55 2.67 13.66 11.75
CA LYS A 55 2.23 14.97 12.25
C LYS A 55 1.82 14.92 13.73
N LEU A 56 1.03 13.92 14.14
CA LEU A 56 0.64 13.73 15.56
C LEU A 56 1.83 13.45 16.48
N LEU A 57 2.93 12.89 15.96
CA LEU A 57 4.18 12.66 16.68
C LEU A 57 5.10 13.90 16.71
N GLY A 58 4.67 15.01 16.12
CA GLY A 58 5.44 16.25 16.07
C GLY A 58 6.45 16.31 14.91
N GLU A 59 6.37 15.38 13.96
CA GLU A 59 7.24 15.34 12.79
C GLU A 59 6.60 16.05 11.59
N SER A 60 7.42 16.55 10.66
CA SER A 60 6.96 17.14 9.38
C SER A 60 5.96 18.30 9.53
N LEU A 61 6.01 19.04 10.63
CA LEU A 61 5.07 20.15 10.91
C LEU A 61 5.33 21.41 10.07
N GLY A 62 6.52 21.55 9.48
CA GLY A 62 6.90 22.73 8.70
C GLY A 62 6.04 22.96 7.45
N SER A 63 5.34 21.93 6.96
CA SER A 63 4.39 22.02 5.84
C SER A 63 2.93 22.19 6.28
N CYS A 64 2.63 22.20 7.58
CA CYS A 64 1.27 22.35 8.07
C CYS A 64 0.85 23.82 8.10
N SER A 65 -0.40 24.07 7.76
CA SER A 65 -1.06 25.35 8.02
C SER A 65 -1.35 25.55 9.51
N ILE A 66 -1.59 26.81 9.90
CA ILE A 66 -1.96 27.16 11.29
C ILE A 66 -3.23 26.42 11.74
N GLN A 67 -4.22 26.30 10.84
CA GLN A 67 -5.47 25.60 11.12
C GLN A 67 -5.25 24.10 11.38
N GLU A 68 -4.44 23.45 10.54
CA GLU A 68 -4.08 22.04 10.76
C GLU A 68 -3.33 21.84 12.08
N LEU A 69 -2.42 22.74 12.45
CA LEU A 69 -1.70 22.67 13.71
C LEU A 69 -2.64 22.80 14.92
N GLN A 70 -3.60 23.73 14.87
CA GLN A 70 -4.61 23.91 15.91
C GLN A 70 -5.51 22.67 16.04
N GLU A 71 -5.89 22.04 14.93
CA GLU A 71 -6.67 20.82 14.96
C GLU A 71 -5.90 19.65 15.57
N LEU A 72 -4.61 19.50 15.20
CA LEU A 72 -3.73 18.49 15.78
C LEU A 72 -3.58 18.68 17.29
N GLU A 73 -3.37 19.91 17.75
CA GLU A 73 -3.28 20.24 19.18
C GLU A 73 -4.56 19.84 19.93
N LEU A 74 -5.72 20.24 19.41
CA LEU A 74 -7.01 19.92 20.02
C LEU A 74 -7.26 18.41 20.12
N GLN A 75 -6.91 17.65 19.08
CA GLN A 75 -7.04 16.20 19.07
C GLN A 75 -6.11 15.52 20.09
N LEU A 76 -4.87 16.00 20.20
CA LEU A 76 -3.91 15.51 21.19
C LEU A 76 -4.37 15.80 22.61
N GLU A 77 -4.84 17.02 22.89
CA GLU A 77 -5.35 17.39 24.21
C GLU A 77 -6.53 16.51 24.64
N LYS A 78 -7.54 16.35 23.77
CA LYS A 78 -8.72 15.51 24.03
C LYS A 78 -8.35 14.06 24.28
N SER A 79 -7.50 13.49 23.44
CA SER A 79 -7.10 12.08 23.55
C SER A 79 -6.25 11.82 24.81
N LEU A 80 -5.30 12.71 25.13
CA LEU A 80 -4.50 12.63 26.35
C LEU A 80 -5.35 12.77 27.61
N SER A 81 -6.29 13.74 27.63
CA SER A 81 -7.23 13.91 28.73
C SER A 81 -8.03 12.62 28.97
N SER A 82 -8.58 12.03 27.92
CA SER A 82 -9.33 10.77 27.98
C SER A 82 -8.47 9.60 28.50
N ILE A 83 -7.22 9.48 28.04
CA ILE A 83 -6.28 8.46 28.51
C ILE A 83 -5.96 8.65 29.99
N ARG A 84 -5.66 9.88 30.42
CA ARG A 84 -5.36 10.22 31.82
C ARG A 84 -6.55 9.93 32.73
N GLN A 85 -7.76 10.32 32.33
CA GLN A 85 -8.98 10.01 33.08
C GLN A 85 -9.19 8.50 33.24
N ARG A 86 -9.01 7.72 32.17
CA ARG A 86 -9.14 6.26 32.23
C ARG A 86 -8.09 5.63 33.13
N LYS A 87 -6.84 6.09 33.07
CA LYS A 87 -5.78 5.64 33.98
C LYS A 87 -6.10 5.99 35.44
N ALA A 88 -6.56 7.21 35.71
CA ALA A 88 -6.94 7.64 37.05
C ALA A 88 -8.10 6.81 37.61
N ARG A 89 -9.14 6.51 36.80
CA ARG A 89 -10.23 5.62 37.21
C ARG A 89 -9.74 4.23 37.59
N LYS A 90 -8.83 3.65 36.78
CA LYS A 90 -8.22 2.33 37.05
C LYS A 90 -7.32 2.33 38.29
N ALA A 91 -6.56 3.40 38.52
CA ALA A 91 -5.73 3.52 39.72
C ALA A 91 -6.60 3.61 40.99
N LYS A 92 -7.69 4.39 40.93
CA LYS A 92 -8.65 4.52 42.03
C LYS A 92 -9.42 3.24 42.35
N SER A 93 -9.58 2.32 41.39
CA SER A 93 -10.23 1.02 41.66
C SER A 93 -9.32 -0.01 42.35
N PHE A 94 -8.02 0.31 42.51
CA PHE A 94 -7.03 -0.57 43.12
C PHE A 94 -6.62 -0.15 44.54
N CYS A 95 -7.09 1.02 44.99
CA CYS A 95 -7.01 1.51 46.36
C CYS A 95 -8.36 1.31 47.04
#